data_AF-A0A1G3D2V6-F1
#
_entry.id   AF-A0A1G3D2V6-F1
#
_cell.length_a   1.000
_cell.length_b   1.000
_cell.length_c   1.000
_cell.angle_alpha   90.00
_cell.angle_beta   90.00
_cell.angle_gamma   90.00
#
_symmetry.space_group_name_H-M   'P 1'
#
loop_
_entity.id
_entity.type
_entity.pdbx_description
1 polymer ?
#
loop_
_entity_poly.entity_id
_entity_poly.type
_entity_poly.pdbx_seq_one_letter_code
_entity_poly.pdbx_strand_id
1 'polypeptide(L)'
;MNKSMLKITAFGVAVIGFYIYITMYVAGLSGTGGGESAGGVSPESGEKIFWGDGQCSTCHKIGSSGSATRGPDQDGLSGRAEERAKELGLPSGLDYLVESIVEPDKYIVKGYDKIMPRVFDPPIMLSREKILAVLAYLQTLGGEPDIGALMKYKDKIPEASKKKVKPWVPPMVVDAKEGEKVFFDETRPVTCGKCHVVNGKGKKVGPELTGIGAIQTPEYFLESILKPSAKIVKGYETMYVITTDGIPYNGLIKSETEEEIVLLKEESGEIEEVAIAKSDIQEMKKQDVSIMPGNIGELLSVQDFYGIVSFLQSLK
;
A
#
# COMPACT_ATOMS: atom_id res chain seq x y z
N MET A 1 29.97 -32.31 -39.84
CA MET A 1 28.49 -32.27 -39.87
C MET A 1 28.03 -32.47 -41.32
N ASN A 2 27.21 -33.48 -41.62
CA ASN A 2 26.78 -33.77 -42.99
C ASN A 2 25.88 -32.63 -43.53
N LYS A 3 25.93 -32.32 -44.84
CA LYS A 3 25.16 -31.24 -45.47
C LYS A 3 23.65 -31.35 -45.16
N SER A 4 23.13 -32.57 -45.04
CA SER A 4 21.74 -32.82 -44.66
C SER A 4 21.43 -32.45 -43.22
N MET A 5 22.35 -32.72 -42.29
CA MET A 5 22.19 -32.33 -40.88
C MET A 5 22.24 -30.81 -40.72
N LEU A 6 23.13 -30.12 -41.44
CA LEU A 6 23.18 -28.66 -41.42
C LEU A 6 21.88 -28.02 -41.93
N LYS A 7 21.26 -28.60 -42.97
CA LYS A 7 19.97 -28.13 -43.50
C LYS A 7 18.82 -28.37 -42.53
N ILE A 8 18.79 -29.51 -41.85
CA ILE A 8 17.75 -29.83 -40.86
C ILE A 8 17.89 -28.90 -39.65
N THR A 9 19.10 -28.68 -39.15
CA THR A 9 19.35 -27.76 -38.04
C THR A 9 19.00 -26.32 -38.42
N ALA A 10 19.39 -25.87 -39.62
CA ALA A 10 19.05 -24.52 -40.10
C ALA A 10 17.52 -24.33 -40.24
N PHE A 11 16.80 -25.34 -40.73
CA PHE A 11 15.34 -25.31 -40.80
C PHE A 11 14.70 -25.27 -39.41
N GLY A 12 15.19 -26.09 -38.47
CA GLY A 12 14.70 -26.09 -37.08
C GLY A 12 14.89 -24.75 -36.39
N VAL A 13 16.08 -24.14 -36.53
CA VAL A 13 16.36 -22.80 -35.98
C VAL A 13 15.49 -21.73 -36.64
N ALA A 14 15.24 -21.81 -37.94
CA ALA A 14 14.36 -20.89 -38.64
C ALA A 14 12.90 -20.99 -38.16
N VAL A 15 12.39 -22.20 -37.94
CA VAL A 15 11.02 -22.42 -37.44
C VAL A 15 10.88 -21.94 -36.00
N ILE A 16 11.83 -22.27 -35.12
CA ILE A 16 11.82 -21.81 -33.72
C ILE A 16 11.96 -20.29 -33.66
N GLY A 17 12.86 -19.71 -34.45
CA GLY A 17 13.04 -18.26 -34.55
C GLY A 17 11.80 -17.55 -35.07
N PHE A 18 11.11 -18.13 -36.07
CA PHE A 18 9.85 -17.61 -36.57
C PHE A 18 8.73 -17.68 -35.53
N TYR A 19 8.67 -18.76 -34.75
CA TYR A 19 7.68 -18.91 -33.69
C TYR A 19 7.92 -17.91 -32.55
N ILE A 20 9.18 -17.75 -32.11
CA ILE A 20 9.57 -16.74 -31.11
C ILE A 20 9.29 -15.33 -31.63
N TYR A 21 9.58 -15.07 -32.91
CA TYR A 21 9.28 -13.79 -33.54
C TYR A 21 7.78 -13.51 -33.53
N ILE A 22 6.94 -14.50 -33.90
CA ILE A 22 5.48 -14.33 -33.83
C ILE A 22 5.01 -14.13 -32.40
N THR A 23 5.50 -14.88 -31.41
CA THR A 23 5.05 -14.69 -30.02
C THR A 23 5.48 -13.32 -29.48
N MET A 24 6.68 -12.85 -29.80
CA MET A 24 7.13 -11.50 -29.44
C MET A 24 6.38 -10.40 -30.20
N TYR A 25 6.07 -10.62 -31.48
CA TYR A 25 5.32 -9.67 -32.31
C TYR A 25 3.87 -9.58 -31.87
N VAL A 26 3.22 -10.71 -31.56
CA VAL A 26 1.89 -10.75 -30.96
C VAL A 26 1.91 -10.07 -29.59
N ALA A 27 2.86 -10.41 -28.71
CA ALA A 27 3.02 -9.74 -27.42
C ALA A 27 3.32 -8.22 -27.55
N GLY A 28 4.02 -7.81 -28.62
CA GLY A 28 4.31 -6.42 -28.93
C GLY A 28 3.11 -5.65 -29.50
N LEU A 29 2.27 -6.31 -30.32
CA LEU A 29 0.98 -5.77 -30.77
C LEU A 29 -0.06 -5.72 -29.65
N SER A 30 0.03 -6.64 -28.68
CA SER A 30 -0.75 -6.61 -27.43
C SER A 30 -0.38 -5.44 -26.52
N GLY A 31 0.72 -4.73 -26.82
CA GLY A 31 1.22 -3.65 -25.98
C GLY A 31 1.71 -4.18 -24.62
N THR A 32 2.77 -3.60 -24.12
CA THR A 32 3.14 -3.71 -22.70
C THR A 32 2.10 -2.98 -21.86
N GLY A 33 0.95 -3.63 -21.64
CA GLY A 33 -0.06 -3.35 -20.63
C GLY A 33 -0.26 -4.64 -19.86
N GLY A 34 -0.25 -4.56 -18.53
CA GLY A 34 -0.33 -5.72 -17.64
C GLY A 34 -1.40 -6.71 -18.10
N GLY A 35 -1.00 -7.98 -18.19
CA GLY A 35 -1.75 -9.05 -18.81
C GLY A 35 -3.26 -8.91 -18.66
N GLU A 36 -3.93 -8.71 -19.78
CA GLU A 36 -5.29 -9.20 -19.96
C GLU A 36 -5.21 -10.72 -19.83
N SER A 37 -5.47 -11.23 -18.62
CA SER A 37 -5.87 -12.62 -18.51
C SER A 37 -7.14 -12.77 -19.34
N ALA A 38 -7.12 -13.66 -20.32
CA ALA A 38 -8.27 -14.10 -21.09
C ALA A 38 -9.34 -14.84 -20.25
N GLY A 39 -9.43 -14.56 -18.95
CA GLY A 39 -10.51 -14.98 -18.07
C GLY A 39 -11.39 -13.76 -17.82
N GLY A 40 -12.65 -13.81 -18.26
CA GLY A 40 -13.62 -12.77 -17.96
C GLY A 40 -13.84 -12.58 -16.45
N VAL A 41 -14.78 -11.71 -16.09
CA VAL A 41 -15.14 -11.45 -14.69
C VAL A 41 -15.46 -12.76 -13.96
N SER A 42 -14.56 -13.21 -13.09
CA SER A 42 -14.69 -14.44 -12.30
C SER A 42 -14.02 -14.30 -10.93
N PRO A 43 -14.40 -15.12 -9.93
CA PRO A 43 -13.73 -15.13 -8.63
C PRO A 43 -12.24 -15.47 -8.73
N GLU A 44 -11.84 -16.40 -9.59
CA GLU A 44 -10.44 -16.83 -9.72
C GLU A 44 -9.56 -15.75 -10.36
N SER A 45 -10.11 -14.98 -11.31
CA SER A 45 -9.41 -13.81 -11.86
C SER A 45 -9.33 -12.69 -10.82
N GLY A 46 -10.41 -12.48 -10.05
CA GLY A 46 -10.46 -11.53 -8.94
C GLY A 46 -9.44 -11.80 -7.85
N GLU A 47 -9.27 -13.06 -7.47
CA GLU A 47 -8.30 -13.48 -6.48
C GLU A 47 -6.87 -13.13 -6.92
N LYS A 48 -6.51 -13.46 -8.17
CA LYS A 48 -5.19 -13.12 -8.72
C LYS A 48 -4.92 -11.62 -8.73
N ILE A 49 -5.95 -10.80 -8.97
CA ILE A 49 -5.83 -9.35 -8.93
C ILE A 49 -5.68 -8.88 -7.48
N PHE A 50 -6.48 -9.39 -6.55
CA PHE A 50 -6.40 -9.03 -5.12
C PHE A 50 -5.00 -9.23 -4.54
N TRP A 51 -4.38 -10.38 -4.86
CA TRP A 51 -3.03 -10.75 -4.39
C TRP A 51 -1.89 -10.24 -5.30
N GLY A 52 -2.22 -9.66 -6.45
CA GLY A 52 -1.28 -9.24 -7.49
C GLY A 52 -1.52 -7.81 -7.93
N ASP A 53 -2.02 -7.61 -9.14
CA ASP A 53 -2.16 -6.28 -9.79
C ASP A 53 -2.92 -5.23 -8.96
N GLY A 54 -3.91 -5.65 -8.19
CA GLY A 54 -4.73 -4.79 -7.33
C GLY A 54 -4.07 -4.43 -6.02
N GLN A 55 -3.01 -5.15 -5.62
CA GLN A 55 -2.18 -4.86 -4.45
C GLN A 55 -3.00 -4.75 -3.14
N CYS A 56 -4.19 -5.35 -3.10
CA CYS A 56 -5.13 -5.23 -1.99
C CYS A 56 -4.55 -5.89 -0.73
N SER A 57 -3.82 -6.99 -0.91
CA SER A 57 -3.14 -7.76 0.14
C SER A 57 -2.08 -6.98 0.93
N THR A 58 -1.58 -5.87 0.38
CA THR A 58 -0.62 -4.96 1.04
C THR A 58 -1.25 -4.21 2.21
N CYS A 59 -2.58 -4.10 2.22
CA CYS A 59 -3.34 -3.38 3.25
C CYS A 59 -4.35 -4.29 3.94
N HIS A 60 -5.05 -5.11 3.16
CA HIS A 60 -6.08 -6.02 3.62
C HIS A 60 -5.53 -7.43 3.78
N LYS A 61 -5.91 -8.09 4.87
CA LYS A 61 -5.67 -9.53 5.04
C LYS A 61 -6.94 -10.32 4.79
N ILE A 62 -6.77 -11.62 4.57
CA ILE A 62 -7.83 -12.64 4.61
C ILE A 62 -7.40 -13.66 5.66
N GLY A 63 -7.98 -13.56 6.86
CA GLY A 63 -7.72 -14.46 7.97
C GLY A 63 -6.28 -14.34 8.48
N SER A 64 -5.42 -15.29 8.11
CA SER A 64 -3.99 -15.28 8.44
C SER A 64 -3.08 -14.85 7.28
N SER A 65 -3.63 -14.62 6.09
CA SER A 65 -2.87 -14.28 4.88
C SER A 65 -2.94 -12.79 4.57
N GLY A 66 -1.83 -12.14 4.26
CA GLY A 66 -1.75 -10.70 3.96
C GLY A 66 -1.28 -9.84 5.14
N SER A 67 -1.13 -8.52 4.93
CA SER A 67 -0.36 -7.66 5.85
C SER A 67 -1.15 -7.11 7.05
N ALA A 68 -2.49 -7.10 7.03
CA ALA A 68 -3.37 -6.77 8.17
C ALA A 68 -3.14 -5.46 8.95
N THR A 69 -2.30 -4.55 8.46
CA THR A 69 -1.85 -3.40 9.26
C THR A 69 -2.51 -2.08 8.88
N ARG A 70 -3.19 -2.02 7.73
CA ARG A 70 -3.70 -0.77 7.14
C ARG A 70 -5.18 -0.80 6.81
N GLY A 71 -5.71 -1.95 6.40
CA GLY A 71 -7.12 -2.14 6.06
C GLY A 71 -7.77 -3.26 6.88
N PRO A 72 -9.11 -3.27 6.98
CA PRO A 72 -9.84 -4.33 7.68
C PRO A 72 -9.60 -5.70 7.09
N ASP A 73 -9.71 -6.74 7.92
CA ASP A 73 -9.76 -8.14 7.49
C ASP A 73 -10.94 -8.34 6.55
N GLN A 74 -10.71 -9.09 5.47
CA GLN A 74 -11.70 -9.41 4.44
C GLN A 74 -12.24 -10.84 4.59
N ASP A 75 -11.72 -11.64 5.53
CA ASP A 75 -12.32 -12.96 5.82
C ASP A 75 -13.77 -12.82 6.27
N GLY A 76 -14.70 -13.57 5.68
CA GLY A 76 -16.15 -13.44 5.93
C GLY A 76 -16.77 -12.10 5.53
N LEU A 77 -16.14 -11.35 4.61
CA LEU A 77 -16.60 -10.03 4.17
C LEU A 77 -18.04 -10.02 3.64
N SER A 78 -18.47 -11.02 2.86
CA SER A 78 -19.79 -10.99 2.22
C SER A 78 -20.92 -10.89 3.24
N GLY A 79 -20.83 -11.63 4.35
CA GLY A 79 -21.80 -11.54 5.44
C GLY A 79 -21.77 -10.19 6.15
N ARG A 80 -20.58 -9.65 6.42
CA ARG A 80 -20.43 -8.30 6.99
C ARG A 80 -20.98 -7.22 6.08
N ALA A 81 -20.79 -7.34 4.77
CA ALA A 81 -21.28 -6.38 3.79
C ALA A 81 -22.82 -6.30 3.82
N GLU A 82 -23.52 -7.43 3.94
CA GLU A 82 -24.99 -7.46 4.08
C GLU A 82 -25.48 -6.79 5.36
N GLU A 83 -24.79 -7.00 6.48
CA GLU A 83 -25.11 -6.33 7.74
C GLU A 83 -24.90 -4.82 7.64
N ARG A 84 -23.75 -4.40 7.11
CA ARG A 84 -23.43 -2.98 6.90
C ARG A 84 -24.39 -2.31 5.93
N ALA A 85 -24.80 -3.00 4.87
CA ALA A 85 -25.80 -2.48 3.93
C ALA A 85 -27.12 -2.17 4.65
N LYS A 86 -27.61 -3.08 5.51
CA LYS A 86 -28.83 -2.87 6.31
C LYS A 86 -28.71 -1.67 7.25
N GLU A 87 -27.59 -1.56 7.96
CA GLU A 87 -27.33 -0.44 8.87
C GLU A 87 -27.30 0.91 8.15
N LEU A 88 -26.79 0.94 6.92
CA LEU A 88 -26.66 2.13 6.10
C LEU A 88 -27.90 2.42 5.22
N GLY A 89 -28.90 1.54 5.24
CA GLY A 89 -30.09 1.64 4.39
C GLY A 89 -29.82 1.40 2.90
N LEU A 90 -28.76 0.66 2.56
CA LEU A 90 -28.43 0.26 1.20
C LEU A 90 -29.25 -0.95 0.75
N PRO A 91 -29.49 -1.14 -0.56
CA PRO A 91 -30.32 -2.23 -1.05
C PRO A 91 -29.73 -3.63 -0.85
N SER A 92 -28.40 -3.77 -0.89
CA SER A 92 -27.73 -5.06 -0.73
C SER A 92 -26.28 -4.90 -0.25
N GLY A 93 -25.70 -5.98 0.27
CA GLY A 93 -24.26 -6.05 0.54
C GLY A 93 -23.41 -5.83 -0.70
N LEU A 94 -23.90 -6.21 -1.88
CA LEU A 94 -23.22 -5.93 -3.15
C LEU A 94 -23.14 -4.42 -3.44
N ASP A 95 -24.21 -3.66 -3.20
CA ASP A 95 -24.17 -2.19 -3.32
C ASP A 95 -23.10 -1.61 -2.39
N TYR A 96 -23.06 -2.08 -1.15
CA TYR A 96 -22.04 -1.68 -0.17
C TYR A 96 -20.61 -1.97 -0.66
N LEU A 97 -20.36 -3.16 -1.21
CA LEU A 97 -19.04 -3.55 -1.72
C LEU A 97 -18.62 -2.69 -2.93
N VAL A 98 -19.52 -2.49 -3.89
CA VAL A 98 -19.24 -1.67 -5.09
C VAL A 98 -18.93 -0.24 -4.67
N GLU A 99 -19.77 0.37 -3.84
CA GLU A 99 -19.57 1.73 -3.38
C GLU A 99 -18.31 1.88 -2.53
N SER A 100 -17.98 0.88 -1.70
CA SER A 100 -16.75 0.90 -0.90
C SER A 100 -15.47 0.83 -1.75
N ILE A 101 -15.49 0.21 -2.94
CA ILE A 101 -14.31 0.18 -3.82
C ILE A 101 -14.25 1.43 -4.71
N VAL A 102 -15.40 1.91 -5.19
CA VAL A 102 -15.46 3.09 -6.08
C VAL A 102 -15.26 4.38 -5.30
N GLU A 103 -15.81 4.46 -4.09
CA GLU A 103 -15.73 5.58 -3.16
C GLU A 103 -15.20 5.09 -1.79
N PRO A 104 -13.90 4.74 -1.68
CA PRO A 104 -13.30 4.16 -0.46
C PRO A 104 -13.44 5.02 0.80
N ASP A 105 -13.70 6.31 0.60
CA ASP A 105 -13.86 7.31 1.64
C ASP A 105 -15.26 7.32 2.28
N LYS A 106 -16.24 6.65 1.66
CA LYS A 106 -17.66 6.76 2.01
C LYS A 106 -18.02 5.95 3.25
N TYR A 107 -17.44 4.76 3.39
CA TYR A 107 -17.79 3.79 4.44
C TYR A 107 -16.58 3.33 5.23
N ILE A 108 -15.92 4.27 5.90
CA ILE A 108 -14.73 3.97 6.71
C ILE A 108 -15.13 3.13 7.94
N VAL A 109 -14.53 1.95 8.06
CA VAL A 109 -14.74 1.05 9.20
C VAL A 109 -14.11 1.67 10.46
N LYS A 110 -14.82 1.60 11.60
CA LYS A 110 -14.32 2.08 12.89
C LYS A 110 -12.96 1.45 13.21
N GLY A 111 -11.99 2.29 13.60
CA GLY A 111 -10.62 1.86 13.87
C GLY A 111 -9.68 1.86 12.66
N TYR A 112 -10.18 2.17 11.46
CA TYR A 112 -9.36 2.31 10.24
C TYR A 112 -9.35 3.74 9.72
N ASP A 113 -8.39 4.01 8.84
CA ASP A 113 -8.15 5.33 8.28
C ASP A 113 -8.59 5.46 6.83
N LYS A 114 -8.76 6.72 6.42
CA LYS A 114 -9.07 7.14 5.07
C LYS A 114 -7.84 7.05 4.15
N ILE A 115 -7.34 5.84 3.95
CA ILE A 115 -6.10 5.59 3.19
C ILE A 115 -6.26 4.67 1.99
N MET A 116 -7.43 4.03 1.85
CA MET A 116 -7.69 3.15 0.71
C MET A 116 -7.74 4.00 -0.58
N PRO A 117 -6.86 3.74 -1.57
CA PRO A 117 -6.81 4.54 -2.78
C PRO A 117 -7.99 4.23 -3.70
N ARG A 118 -8.30 5.16 -4.60
CA ARG A 118 -9.17 4.85 -5.75
C ARG A 118 -8.40 3.94 -6.69
N VAL A 119 -8.77 2.67 -6.73
CA VAL A 119 -7.99 1.62 -7.41
C VAL A 119 -7.90 1.79 -8.93
N PHE A 120 -8.78 2.61 -9.53
CA PHE A 120 -8.74 2.98 -10.95
C PHE A 120 -7.82 4.18 -11.25
N ASP A 121 -7.30 4.87 -10.23
CA ASP A 121 -6.30 5.93 -10.36
C ASP A 121 -4.87 5.40 -10.20
N PRO A 122 -3.84 6.16 -10.62
CA PRO A 122 -2.46 5.88 -10.27
C PRO A 122 -2.25 5.74 -8.75
N PRO A 123 -1.41 4.81 -8.29
CA PRO A 123 -0.51 3.94 -9.05
C PRO A 123 -1.11 2.59 -9.52
N ILE A 124 -2.30 2.20 -9.03
CA ILE A 124 -2.85 0.85 -9.25
C ILE A 124 -3.51 0.71 -10.63
N MET A 125 -4.33 1.68 -11.04
CA MET A 125 -4.94 1.77 -12.38
C MET A 125 -5.67 0.49 -12.84
N LEU A 126 -6.44 -0.15 -11.96
CA LEU A 126 -7.28 -1.28 -12.35
C LEU A 126 -8.35 -0.86 -13.37
N SER A 127 -8.52 -1.68 -14.40
CA SER A 127 -9.67 -1.56 -15.30
C SER A 127 -10.96 -1.94 -14.59
N ARG A 128 -12.07 -1.49 -15.14
CA ARG A 128 -13.42 -1.83 -14.69
C ARG A 128 -13.65 -3.33 -14.62
N GLU A 129 -13.19 -4.08 -15.63
CA GLU A 129 -13.28 -5.54 -15.65
C GLU A 129 -12.48 -6.19 -14.51
N LYS A 130 -11.29 -5.66 -14.21
CA LYS A 130 -10.48 -6.12 -13.09
C LYS A 130 -11.15 -5.83 -11.75
N ILE A 131 -11.77 -4.66 -11.58
CA ILE A 131 -12.54 -4.30 -10.38
C ILE A 131 -13.74 -5.24 -10.21
N LEU A 132 -14.49 -5.51 -11.28
CA LEU A 132 -15.60 -6.46 -11.26
C LEU A 132 -15.14 -7.87 -10.87
N ALA A 133 -14.00 -8.32 -11.38
CA ALA A 133 -13.43 -9.61 -11.00
C ALA A 133 -13.07 -9.64 -9.50
N VAL A 134 -12.42 -8.59 -8.99
CA VAL A 134 -12.13 -8.48 -7.54
C VAL A 134 -13.41 -8.53 -6.72
N LEU A 135 -14.47 -7.81 -7.11
CA LEU A 135 -15.76 -7.87 -6.43
C LEU A 135 -16.36 -9.29 -6.43
N ALA A 136 -16.24 -10.02 -7.55
CA ALA A 136 -16.68 -11.42 -7.63
C ALA A 136 -15.92 -12.30 -6.62
N TYR A 137 -14.60 -12.12 -6.49
CA TYR A 137 -13.80 -12.82 -5.49
C TYR A 137 -14.23 -12.47 -4.06
N LEU A 138 -14.42 -11.18 -3.78
CA LEU A 138 -14.81 -10.70 -2.46
C LEU A 138 -16.17 -11.26 -1.99
N GLN A 139 -17.11 -11.52 -2.92
CA GLN A 139 -18.36 -12.20 -2.59
C GLN A 139 -18.15 -13.66 -2.14
N THR A 140 -17.09 -14.34 -2.60
CA THR A 140 -16.78 -15.71 -2.15
C THR A 140 -16.28 -15.77 -0.71
N LEU A 141 -15.87 -14.63 -0.12
CA LEU A 141 -15.41 -14.54 1.26
C LEU A 141 -16.62 -14.52 2.21
N GLY A 142 -17.27 -15.67 2.34
CA GLY A 142 -18.46 -15.87 3.19
C GLY A 142 -19.80 -15.78 2.46
N GLY A 143 -19.81 -15.95 1.13
CA GLY A 143 -21.01 -15.95 0.30
C GLY A 143 -20.80 -16.67 -1.05
N GLU A 144 -21.83 -16.65 -1.90
CA GLU A 144 -21.74 -17.11 -3.28
C GLU A 144 -21.66 -15.91 -4.24
N PRO A 145 -20.79 -15.95 -5.26
CA PRO A 145 -20.62 -14.84 -6.19
C PRO A 145 -21.80 -14.77 -7.18
N ASP A 146 -22.36 -13.58 -7.38
CA ASP A 146 -23.41 -13.32 -8.38
C ASP A 146 -22.86 -12.42 -9.49
N ILE A 147 -22.28 -13.07 -10.50
CA ILE A 147 -21.71 -12.39 -11.67
C ILE A 147 -22.79 -11.62 -12.45
N GLY A 148 -24.02 -12.16 -12.50
CA GLY A 148 -25.14 -11.54 -13.20
C GLY A 148 -25.56 -10.22 -12.57
N ALA A 149 -25.61 -10.16 -11.24
CA ALA A 149 -25.84 -8.93 -10.49
C ALA A 149 -24.67 -7.96 -10.61
N LEU A 150 -23.43 -8.44 -10.50
CA LEU A 150 -22.21 -7.62 -10.63
C LEU A 150 -22.14 -6.87 -11.95
N MET A 151 -22.46 -7.53 -13.06
CA MET A 151 -22.39 -6.92 -14.39
C MET A 151 -23.35 -5.73 -14.55
N LYS A 152 -24.40 -5.61 -13.73
CA LYS A 152 -25.30 -4.44 -13.71
C LYS A 152 -24.61 -3.18 -13.16
N TYR A 153 -23.50 -3.34 -12.43
CA TYR A 153 -22.69 -2.23 -11.91
C TYR A 153 -21.57 -1.82 -12.86
N LYS A 154 -21.40 -2.50 -14.00
CA LYS A 154 -20.33 -2.23 -14.96
C LYS A 154 -20.21 -0.73 -15.26
N ASP A 155 -21.31 -0.08 -15.61
CA ASP A 155 -21.29 1.34 -15.98
C ASP A 155 -21.14 2.31 -14.79
N LYS A 156 -21.38 1.83 -13.56
CA LYS A 156 -21.17 2.62 -12.33
C LYS A 156 -19.72 2.62 -11.88
N ILE A 157 -18.93 1.62 -12.29
CA ILE A 157 -17.50 1.56 -11.98
C ILE A 157 -16.73 2.44 -12.98
N PRO A 158 -15.90 3.39 -12.54
CA PRO A 158 -15.11 4.22 -13.44
C PRO A 158 -14.13 3.42 -14.30
N GLU A 159 -13.84 3.92 -15.50
CA GLU A 159 -12.74 3.40 -16.30
C GLU A 159 -11.39 3.72 -15.65
N ALA A 160 -10.38 2.88 -15.93
CA ALA A 160 -9.02 3.15 -15.49
C ALA A 160 -8.56 4.54 -15.99
N SER A 161 -7.86 5.24 -15.11
CA SER A 161 -7.33 6.57 -15.39
C SER A 161 -6.44 6.54 -16.65
N LYS A 162 -6.76 7.40 -17.62
CA LYS A 162 -5.92 7.59 -18.83
C LYS A 162 -4.71 8.50 -18.57
N LYS A 163 -4.48 8.88 -17.30
CA LYS A 163 -3.33 9.71 -16.91
C LYS A 163 -2.06 8.95 -17.29
N LYS A 164 -1.27 9.55 -18.18
CA LYS A 164 0.08 9.06 -18.48
C LYS A 164 0.95 9.32 -17.26
N VAL A 165 1.11 8.32 -16.42
CA VAL A 165 2.09 8.37 -15.32
C VAL A 165 3.45 8.18 -15.97
N LYS A 166 4.19 9.27 -16.15
CA LYS A 166 5.60 9.16 -16.49
C LYS A 166 6.27 8.46 -15.31
N PRO A 167 6.94 7.30 -15.49
CA PRO A 167 7.72 6.71 -14.42
C PRO A 167 8.65 7.79 -13.88
N TRP A 168 8.57 8.07 -12.59
CA TRP A 168 9.50 9.01 -12.00
C TRP A 168 10.90 8.42 -12.12
N VAL A 169 11.80 9.25 -12.60
CA VAL A 169 13.20 8.91 -12.72
C VAL A 169 13.93 9.92 -11.83
N PRO A 170 14.77 9.46 -10.89
CA PRO A 170 15.58 10.36 -10.11
C PRO A 170 16.43 11.22 -11.05
N PRO A 171 16.71 12.49 -10.72
CA PRO A 171 17.50 13.39 -11.57
C PRO A 171 18.98 12.98 -11.65
N MET A 172 19.35 11.87 -11.03
CA MET A 172 20.68 11.29 -11.00
C MET A 172 20.61 9.76 -10.96
N VAL A 173 21.70 9.11 -11.30
CA VAL A 173 21.79 7.64 -11.23
C VAL A 173 21.89 7.21 -9.77
N VAL A 174 20.92 6.43 -9.32
CA VAL A 174 20.88 5.83 -7.97
C VAL A 174 20.55 4.35 -8.09
N ASP A 175 21.01 3.56 -7.11
CA ASP A 175 20.67 2.14 -6.98
C ASP A 175 19.74 1.97 -5.77
N ALA A 176 18.58 1.36 -5.99
CA ALA A 176 17.63 1.02 -4.93
C ALA A 176 18.27 0.15 -3.82
N LYS A 177 19.23 -0.71 -4.17
CA LYS A 177 19.95 -1.52 -3.17
C LYS A 177 20.87 -0.67 -2.29
N GLU A 178 21.44 0.39 -2.84
CA GLU A 178 22.22 1.34 -2.02
C GLU A 178 21.29 2.17 -1.14
N GLY A 179 20.13 2.57 -1.67
CA GLY A 179 19.05 3.17 -0.90
C GLY A 179 18.58 2.31 0.28
N GLU A 180 18.44 1.01 0.09
CA GLU A 180 18.10 0.06 1.16
C GLU A 180 19.18 0.04 2.25
N LYS A 181 20.46 0.05 1.88
CA LYS A 181 21.55 0.11 2.86
C LYS A 181 21.44 1.38 3.69
N VAL A 182 21.33 2.54 3.04
CA VAL A 182 21.17 3.83 3.73
C VAL A 182 19.94 3.81 4.64
N PHE A 183 18.84 3.22 4.21
CA PHE A 183 17.61 3.12 4.99
C PHE A 183 17.84 2.41 6.33
N PHE A 184 18.69 1.39 6.38
CA PHE A 184 18.92 0.54 7.56
C PHE A 184 20.28 0.74 8.25
N ASP A 185 21.18 1.55 7.72
CA ASP A 185 22.52 1.75 8.27
C ASP A 185 22.47 2.72 9.46
N GLU A 186 22.57 2.16 10.67
CA GLU A 186 22.54 2.90 11.93
C GLU A 186 23.79 3.76 12.17
N THR A 187 24.84 3.61 11.35
CA THR A 187 26.06 4.43 11.45
C THR A 187 25.94 5.78 10.75
N ARG A 188 24.85 6.00 10.01
CA ARG A 188 24.62 7.24 9.25
C ARG A 188 23.89 8.30 10.07
N PRO A 189 23.99 9.59 9.68
CA PRO A 189 23.25 10.68 10.33
C PRO A 189 21.73 10.49 10.30
N VAL A 190 21.20 9.81 9.29
CA VAL A 190 19.78 9.46 9.16
C VAL A 190 19.65 7.98 8.90
N THR A 191 18.86 7.31 9.72
CA THR A 191 18.53 5.89 9.56
C THR A 191 17.01 5.71 9.69
N CYS A 192 16.35 5.47 8.56
CA CYS A 192 14.89 5.35 8.49
C CYS A 192 14.39 4.11 9.26
N GLY A 193 15.18 3.03 9.26
CA GLY A 193 14.89 1.76 9.94
C GLY A 193 14.84 1.85 11.46
N LYS A 194 15.36 2.93 12.08
CA LYS A 194 15.18 3.18 13.52
C LYS A 194 13.72 3.44 13.90
N CYS A 195 12.89 3.84 12.94
CA CYS A 195 11.48 4.12 13.17
C CYS A 195 10.52 3.34 12.27
N HIS A 196 10.94 2.94 11.07
CA HIS A 196 10.07 2.29 10.09
C HIS A 196 10.42 0.82 9.86
N VAL A 197 9.39 -0.02 9.77
CA VAL A 197 9.51 -1.42 9.38
C VAL A 197 9.34 -1.58 7.87
N VAL A 198 10.20 -2.38 7.24
CA VAL A 198 10.02 -2.92 5.88
C VAL A 198 10.32 -4.41 5.90
N ASN A 199 9.39 -5.24 5.43
CA ASN A 199 9.53 -6.69 5.35
C ASN A 199 9.98 -7.33 6.68
N GLY A 200 9.44 -6.83 7.81
CA GLY A 200 9.78 -7.30 9.16
C GLY A 200 11.11 -6.79 9.72
N LYS A 201 11.88 -5.98 8.98
CA LYS A 201 13.13 -5.36 9.44
C LYS A 201 12.92 -3.89 9.83
N GLY A 202 13.51 -3.47 10.95
CA GLY A 202 13.39 -2.11 11.50
C GLY A 202 12.64 -2.09 12.84
N LYS A 203 12.27 -0.91 13.33
CA LYS A 203 11.45 -0.74 14.55
C LYS A 203 10.06 -0.23 14.21
N LYS A 204 9.07 -0.55 15.03
CA LYS A 204 7.66 -0.20 14.83
C LYS A 204 7.29 1.07 15.62
N VAL A 205 7.87 2.20 15.22
CA VAL A 205 7.63 3.52 15.84
C VAL A 205 6.78 4.37 14.92
N GLY A 206 7.22 4.50 13.66
CA GLY A 206 6.47 5.09 12.57
C GLY A 206 5.70 4.05 11.76
N PRO A 207 4.95 4.49 10.74
CA PRO A 207 4.19 3.60 9.86
C PRO A 207 5.04 2.51 9.25
N GLU A 208 4.50 1.30 9.17
CA GLU A 208 5.12 0.25 8.36
C GLU A 208 5.14 0.67 6.88
N LEU A 209 6.24 0.41 6.18
CA LEU A 209 6.49 0.80 4.79
C LEU A 209 6.58 -0.39 3.83
N THR A 210 6.32 -1.62 4.30
CA THR A 210 6.17 -2.81 3.45
C THR A 210 5.12 -2.56 2.35
N GLY A 211 5.48 -2.79 1.08
CA GLY A 211 4.59 -2.61 -0.08
C GLY A 211 4.21 -1.16 -0.40
N ILE A 212 4.85 -0.16 0.21
CA ILE A 212 4.43 1.24 0.08
C ILE A 212 4.54 1.78 -1.36
N GLY A 213 5.48 1.25 -2.15
CA GLY A 213 5.69 1.61 -3.56
C GLY A 213 4.57 1.13 -4.49
N ALA A 214 3.72 0.21 -4.03
CA ALA A 214 2.51 -0.20 -4.75
C ALA A 214 1.34 0.78 -4.59
N ILE A 215 1.33 1.59 -3.53
CA ILE A 215 0.17 2.40 -3.14
C ILE A 215 0.46 3.90 -3.06
N GLN A 216 1.72 4.31 -2.98
CA GLN A 216 2.13 5.72 -2.94
C GLN A 216 2.92 6.15 -4.16
N THR A 217 2.94 7.46 -4.39
CA THR A 217 3.65 8.06 -5.52
C THR A 217 5.05 8.55 -5.11
N PRO A 218 5.95 8.74 -6.08
CA PRO A 218 7.23 9.42 -5.86
C PRO A 218 7.08 10.75 -5.11
N GLU A 219 6.08 11.55 -5.48
CA GLU A 219 5.81 12.86 -4.87
C GLU A 219 5.44 12.72 -3.39
N TYR A 220 4.68 11.67 -3.03
CA TYR A 220 4.39 11.35 -1.64
C TYR A 220 5.68 11.10 -0.85
N PHE A 221 6.61 10.28 -1.38
CA PHE A 221 7.88 10.02 -0.69
C PHE A 221 8.73 11.28 -0.55
N LEU A 222 8.83 12.09 -1.61
CA LEU A 222 9.59 13.35 -1.58
C LEU A 222 9.03 14.30 -0.52
N GLU A 223 7.71 14.49 -0.48
CA GLU A 223 7.06 15.36 0.50
C GLU A 223 7.17 14.80 1.93
N SER A 224 6.94 13.50 2.14
CA SER A 224 7.05 12.90 3.47
C SER A 224 8.46 12.99 4.06
N ILE A 225 9.50 12.84 3.23
CA ILE A 225 10.90 12.91 3.71
C ILE A 225 11.34 14.37 3.93
N LEU A 226 10.98 15.28 3.02
CA LEU A 226 11.42 16.68 3.09
C LEU A 226 10.55 17.54 4.01
N LYS A 227 9.30 17.14 4.24
CA LYS A 227 8.29 17.86 5.03
C LYS A 227 7.44 16.88 5.85
N PRO A 228 8.02 16.15 6.82
CA PRO A 228 7.31 15.11 7.57
C PRO A 228 6.07 15.59 8.33
N SER A 229 6.01 16.88 8.68
CA SER A 229 4.84 17.49 9.35
C SER A 229 3.76 17.99 8.38
N ALA A 230 4.00 17.98 7.06
CA ALA A 230 3.00 18.42 6.07
C ALA A 230 1.78 17.49 6.04
N LYS A 231 2.00 16.19 6.26
CA LYS A 231 0.94 15.19 6.34
C LYS A 231 1.33 14.10 7.34
N ILE A 232 0.77 14.18 8.53
CA ILE A 232 0.95 13.16 9.56
C ILE A 232 -0.11 12.08 9.36
N VAL A 233 0.32 10.82 9.25
CA VAL A 233 -0.58 9.67 9.14
C VAL A 233 -1.35 9.52 10.45
N LYS A 234 -2.65 9.29 10.37
CA LYS A 234 -3.50 9.05 11.54
C LYS A 234 -3.02 7.80 12.31
N GLY A 235 -3.11 7.85 13.63
CA GLY A 235 -2.49 6.87 14.53
C GLY A 235 -1.00 7.10 14.79
N TYR A 236 -0.35 8.01 14.05
CA TYR A 236 1.05 8.42 14.26
C TYR A 236 1.14 9.91 14.59
N GLU A 237 0.09 10.46 15.19
CA GLU A 237 0.09 11.84 15.63
C GLU A 237 0.85 11.99 16.93
N THR A 238 1.72 12.98 16.95
CA THR A 238 2.50 13.32 18.12
C THR A 238 1.59 13.98 19.15
N MET A 239 1.64 13.48 20.38
CA MET A 239 0.84 13.95 21.50
C MET A 239 1.75 14.66 22.48
N TYR A 240 1.33 15.86 22.87
CA TYR A 240 1.91 16.62 23.97
C TYR A 240 1.06 16.39 25.21
N VAL A 241 1.68 15.84 26.26
CA VAL A 241 1.02 15.50 27.52
C VAL A 241 1.70 16.28 28.64
N ILE A 242 0.93 17.01 29.43
CA ILE A 242 1.40 17.61 30.67
C ILE A 242 0.82 16.78 31.81
N THR A 243 1.67 16.27 32.69
CA THR A 243 1.23 15.57 33.89
C THR A 243 0.88 16.53 35.02
N THR A 244 0.14 16.07 36.03
CA THR A 244 -0.33 16.88 37.16
C THR A 244 0.78 17.47 38.04
N ASP A 245 1.98 16.88 37.98
CA ASP A 245 3.21 17.42 38.58
C ASP A 245 3.95 18.42 37.66
N GLY A 246 3.39 18.73 36.49
CA GLY A 246 3.87 19.73 35.54
C GLY A 246 4.94 19.23 34.57
N ILE A 247 5.19 17.91 34.49
CA ILE A 247 6.19 17.35 33.57
C ILE A 247 5.60 17.22 32.15
N PRO A 248 6.25 17.81 31.13
CA PRO A 248 5.82 17.66 29.75
C PRO A 248 6.41 16.41 29.11
N TYR A 249 5.59 15.67 28.38
CA TYR A 249 5.98 14.55 27.53
C TYR A 249 5.54 14.83 26.09
N ASN A 250 6.36 14.38 25.13
CA ASN A 250 6.06 14.49 23.71
C ASN A 250 6.34 13.15 23.03
N GLY A 251 5.35 12.54 22.39
CA GLY A 251 5.51 11.20 21.82
C GLY A 251 4.29 10.68 21.09
N LEU A 252 4.41 9.49 20.49
CA LEU A 252 3.30 8.79 19.85
C LEU A 252 2.56 7.90 20.84
N ILE A 253 1.23 7.84 20.78
CA ILE A 253 0.48 6.86 21.58
C ILE A 253 0.74 5.46 21.01
N LYS A 254 1.41 4.60 21.80
CA LYS A 254 1.59 3.18 21.50
C LYS A 254 0.33 2.39 21.83
N SER A 255 -0.26 2.69 23.00
CA SER A 255 -1.46 2.04 23.51
C SER A 255 -2.16 2.96 24.50
N GLU A 256 -3.48 2.80 24.58
CA GLU A 256 -4.34 3.53 25.51
C GLU A 256 -5.35 2.54 26.10
N THR A 257 -5.47 2.54 27.42
CA THR A 257 -6.48 1.81 28.18
C THR A 257 -7.38 2.79 28.92
N GLU A 258 -8.33 2.29 29.72
CA GLU A 258 -9.12 3.15 30.61
C GLU A 258 -8.28 3.75 31.75
N GLU A 259 -7.13 3.14 32.08
CA GLU A 259 -6.31 3.51 33.24
C GLU A 259 -5.07 4.31 32.87
N GLU A 260 -4.45 4.03 31.72
CA GLU A 260 -3.16 4.63 31.33
C GLU A 260 -3.03 4.82 29.81
N ILE A 261 -2.06 5.66 29.44
CA ILE A 261 -1.50 5.72 28.09
C ILE A 261 -0.04 5.31 28.12
N VAL A 262 0.44 4.70 27.04
CA VAL A 262 1.86 4.44 26.80
C VAL A 262 2.31 5.29 25.63
N LEU A 263 3.27 6.17 25.85
CA LEU A 263 3.88 7.00 24.82
C LEU A 263 5.22 6.40 24.35
N LEU A 264 5.47 6.46 23.04
CA LEU A 264 6.80 6.35 22.44
C LEU A 264 7.39 7.76 22.33
N LYS A 265 8.37 8.07 23.17
CA LYS A 265 9.15 9.32 23.10
C LYS A 265 10.47 9.05 22.41
N GLU A 266 10.93 10.01 21.61
CA GLU A 266 12.30 10.03 21.12
C GLU A 266 13.11 10.94 22.03
N GLU A 267 14.18 10.41 22.61
CA GLU A 267 15.13 11.19 23.40
C GLU A 267 16.56 10.75 23.05
N SER A 268 17.38 11.71 22.62
CA SER A 268 18.81 11.50 22.31
C SER A 268 19.13 10.39 21.29
N GLY A 269 18.24 10.15 20.34
CA GLY A 269 18.39 9.14 19.28
C GLY A 269 17.84 7.76 19.66
N GLU A 270 17.26 7.62 20.85
CA GLU A 270 16.64 6.40 21.34
C GLU A 270 15.13 6.59 21.54
N ILE A 271 14.40 5.50 21.40
CA ILE A 271 12.95 5.47 21.58
C ILE A 271 12.67 4.82 22.92
N GLU A 272 12.04 5.57 23.81
CA GLU A 272 11.64 5.09 25.13
C GLU A 272 10.12 4.98 25.25
N GLU A 273 9.67 4.05 26.08
CA GLU A 273 8.26 3.90 26.42
C GLU A 273 7.99 4.53 27.78
N VAL A 274 6.97 5.39 27.86
CA VAL A 274 6.53 5.99 29.11
C VAL A 274 5.07 5.69 29.32
N ALA A 275 4.76 4.95 30.40
CA ALA A 275 3.41 4.77 30.88
C ALA A 275 3.01 5.97 31.76
N ILE A 276 1.87 6.58 31.46
CA ILE A 276 1.31 7.70 32.22
C ILE A 276 -0.12 7.33 32.59
N ALA A 277 -0.42 7.26 33.89
CA ALA A 277 -1.78 7.03 34.35
C ALA A 277 -2.68 8.19 33.93
N LYS A 278 -3.90 7.91 33.47
CA LYS A 278 -4.85 8.95 33.03
C LYS A 278 -5.22 9.92 34.16
N SER A 279 -5.18 9.46 35.42
CA SER A 279 -5.35 10.32 36.60
C SER A 279 -4.25 11.37 36.75
N ASP A 280 -3.08 11.10 36.17
CA ASP A 280 -1.90 11.95 36.29
C ASP A 280 -1.78 12.90 35.10
N ILE A 281 -2.73 12.90 34.16
CA ILE A 281 -2.73 13.77 32.99
C ILE A 281 -3.50 15.05 33.30
N GLN A 282 -2.80 16.18 33.27
CA GLN A 282 -3.41 17.50 33.37
C GLN A 282 -3.92 18.00 32.01
N GLU A 283 -3.13 17.82 30.96
CA GLU A 283 -3.47 18.24 29.60
C GLU A 283 -2.93 17.21 28.59
N MET A 284 -3.71 16.92 27.56
CA MET A 284 -3.26 16.15 26.42
C MET A 284 -3.72 16.82 25.13
N LYS A 285 -2.76 17.11 24.25
CA LYS A 285 -3.02 17.82 23.00
C LYS A 285 -2.25 17.24 21.83
N LYS A 286 -2.97 16.96 20.74
CA LYS A 286 -2.38 16.60 19.45
C LYS A 286 -1.54 17.76 18.89
N GLN A 287 -0.35 17.43 18.42
CA GLN A 287 0.59 18.37 17.79
C GLN A 287 0.47 18.33 16.26
N ASP A 288 0.80 19.46 15.64
CA ASP A 288 0.93 19.60 14.19
C ASP A 288 2.34 19.26 13.69
N VAL A 289 3.25 18.91 14.61
CA VAL A 289 4.64 18.53 14.33
C VAL A 289 4.80 17.02 14.46
N SER A 290 5.39 16.38 13.46
CA SER A 290 5.67 14.95 13.45
C SER A 290 6.84 14.59 14.37
N ILE A 291 6.82 13.37 14.91
CA ILE A 291 7.99 12.76 15.55
C ILE A 291 9.12 12.47 14.54
N MET A 292 8.80 12.36 13.23
CA MET A 292 9.81 12.22 12.20
C MET A 292 10.58 13.55 12.07
N PRO A 293 11.92 13.56 12.27
CA PRO A 293 12.68 14.81 12.34
C PRO A 293 12.58 15.66 11.07
N GLY A 294 12.24 16.95 11.24
CA GLY A 294 12.05 17.90 10.14
C GLY A 294 13.34 18.25 9.38
N ASN A 295 14.51 17.99 9.97
CA ASN A 295 15.82 18.28 9.38
C ASN A 295 16.46 17.10 8.63
N ILE A 296 15.74 15.97 8.44
CA ILE A 296 16.27 14.81 7.70
C ILE A 296 16.81 15.21 6.32
N GLY A 297 16.10 16.10 5.61
CA GLY A 297 16.52 16.58 4.30
C GLY A 297 17.86 17.33 4.29
N GLU A 298 18.27 17.89 5.43
CA GLU A 298 19.56 18.59 5.58
C GLU A 298 20.70 17.63 5.91
N LEU A 299 20.37 16.47 6.48
CA LEU A 299 21.34 15.45 6.92
C LEU A 299 21.63 14.39 5.84
N LEU A 300 20.78 14.28 4.83
CA LEU A 300 20.95 13.36 3.71
C LEU A 300 21.76 14.01 2.58
N SER A 301 22.69 13.25 1.99
CA SER A 301 23.23 13.61 0.69
C SER A 301 22.15 13.47 -0.39
N VAL A 302 22.28 14.21 -1.50
CA VAL A 302 21.33 14.11 -2.63
C VAL A 302 21.27 12.68 -3.19
N GLN A 303 22.41 11.98 -3.19
CA GLN A 303 22.52 10.58 -3.61
C GLN A 303 21.74 9.66 -2.66
N ASP A 304 21.92 9.82 -1.34
CA ASP A 304 21.24 9.02 -0.32
C ASP A 304 19.72 9.23 -0.36
N PHE A 305 19.30 10.48 -0.48
CA PHE A 305 17.89 10.86 -0.58
C PHE A 305 17.19 10.17 -1.75
N TYR A 306 17.73 10.33 -2.97
CA TYR A 306 17.13 9.68 -4.14
C TYR A 306 17.30 8.17 -4.13
N GLY A 307 18.36 7.65 -3.50
CA GLY A 307 18.53 6.22 -3.23
C GLY A 307 17.39 5.67 -2.38
N ILE A 308 17.10 6.30 -1.23
CA ILE A 308 15.98 5.93 -0.34
C ILE A 308 14.65 5.99 -1.09
N VAL A 309 14.40 7.06 -1.86
CA VAL A 309 13.16 7.19 -2.65
C VAL A 309 13.04 6.06 -3.68
N SER A 310 14.14 5.73 -4.37
CA SER A 310 14.19 4.61 -5.33
C SER A 310 13.97 3.25 -4.64
N PHE A 311 14.48 3.07 -3.42
CA PHE A 311 14.23 1.89 -2.61
C PHE A 311 12.74 1.78 -2.25
N LEU A 312 12.13 2.84 -1.69
CA LEU A 312 10.72 2.85 -1.32
C LEU A 312 9.79 2.58 -2.52
N GLN A 313 10.11 3.09 -3.70
CA GLN A 313 9.37 2.81 -4.95
C GLN A 313 9.48 1.35 -5.40
N SER A 314 10.58 0.67 -5.05
CA SER A 314 10.77 -0.74 -5.39
C SER A 314 9.98 -1.70 -4.50
N LEU A 315 9.44 -1.22 -3.37
CA LEU A 315 8.62 -2.00 -2.43
C LEU A 315 7.19 -2.16 -2.96
N LYS A 316 6.99 -3.11 -3.87
CA LYS A 316 5.68 -3.52 -4.40
C LYS A 316 5.33 -4.92 -3.95
#